data_AF-A0A952PT34-F1
#
_entry.id   AF-A0A952PT34-F1
#
_cell.length_a   1.000
_cell.length_b   1.000
_cell.length_c   1.000
_cell.angle_alpha   90.00
_cell.angle_beta   90.00
_cell.angle_gamma   90.00
#
_symmetry.space_group_name_H-M   'P 1'
#
loop_
_entity.id
_entity.type
_entity.pdbx_description
1 polymer ?
#
loop_
_entity_poly.entity_id
_entity_poly.type
_entity_poly.pdbx_seq_one_letter_code
_entity_poly.pdbx_strand_id
1 'polypeptide(L)'
;MLKSRKTNAALSVVILALMLTVMACTANDTWIIHLTLTPTPTITPTPLVGDSIRFKLGDKLIIIGNSAFAPVGLNTTAGPFRAASSATQCLPKTNVTILDVSMNITDSSDTTVYYQVSCNGKKGWVPEYQITDRVKGTTLVIKSEDGSGAALYQQNDSIKGKPLDNKCPDGTQVTVDDVQTGKQTGDTGVYFQITCDKLKGYVMEKDVASAN
;
A
#
# COMPACT_ATOMS: atom_id res chain seq x y z
N MET A 1 85.38 -50.62 -18.79
CA MET A 1 83.89 -50.68 -18.78
C MET A 1 83.33 -49.38 -18.21
N LEU A 2 83.04 -48.38 -19.05
CA LEU A 2 82.24 -47.21 -18.68
C LEU A 2 80.94 -47.29 -19.48
N LYS A 3 79.84 -47.68 -18.83
CA LYS A 3 78.52 -47.68 -19.47
C LYS A 3 77.48 -47.11 -18.51
N SER A 4 76.85 -46.04 -18.99
CA SER A 4 75.48 -45.66 -18.66
C SER A 4 75.19 -45.04 -17.28
N ARG A 5 75.83 -43.90 -16.96
CA ARG A 5 75.31 -42.95 -15.94
C ARG A 5 74.61 -41.72 -16.53
N LYS A 6 74.68 -41.49 -17.85
CA LYS A 6 74.14 -40.27 -18.50
C LYS A 6 72.65 -40.34 -18.87
N THR A 7 72.05 -41.53 -18.88
CA THR A 7 70.65 -41.74 -19.32
C THR A 7 69.62 -41.47 -18.23
N ASN A 8 70.00 -41.54 -16.94
CA ASN A 8 69.04 -41.34 -15.83
C ASN A 8 68.81 -39.85 -15.49
N ALA A 9 69.77 -38.97 -15.80
CA ALA A 9 69.62 -37.53 -15.60
C ALA A 9 68.69 -36.91 -16.65
N ALA A 10 68.77 -37.35 -17.91
CA ALA A 10 67.91 -36.87 -18.98
C ALA A 10 66.42 -37.25 -18.75
N LEU A 11 66.17 -38.46 -18.22
CA LEU A 11 64.81 -38.89 -17.90
C LEU A 11 64.18 -38.07 -16.76
N SER A 12 64.97 -37.71 -15.73
CA SER A 12 64.49 -36.87 -14.63
C SER A 12 64.16 -35.45 -15.07
N VAL A 13 64.95 -34.85 -15.97
CA VAL A 13 64.68 -33.49 -16.48
C VAL A 13 63.41 -33.47 -17.34
N VAL A 14 63.17 -34.49 -18.15
CA VAL A 14 61.94 -34.60 -18.96
C VAL A 14 60.71 -34.81 -18.08
N ILE A 15 60.80 -35.62 -17.03
CA ILE A 15 59.68 -35.83 -16.09
C ILE A 15 59.38 -34.57 -15.28
N LEU A 16 60.41 -33.81 -14.86
CA LEU A 16 60.20 -32.55 -14.14
C LEU A 16 59.58 -31.47 -15.04
N ALA A 17 60.00 -31.41 -16.31
CA ALA A 17 59.41 -30.49 -17.30
C ALA A 17 57.96 -30.87 -17.65
N LEU A 18 57.63 -32.17 -17.70
CA LEU A 18 56.25 -32.63 -17.89
C LEU A 18 55.34 -32.31 -16.70
N MET A 19 55.85 -32.35 -15.47
CA MET A 19 55.07 -31.99 -14.26
C MET A 19 54.78 -30.48 -14.20
N LEU A 20 55.72 -29.64 -14.67
CA LEU A 20 55.55 -28.18 -14.66
C LEU A 20 54.54 -27.67 -15.71
N THR A 21 54.32 -28.40 -16.81
CA THR A 21 53.34 -27.99 -17.84
C THR A 21 51.89 -28.33 -17.49
N VAL A 22 51.64 -29.29 -16.58
CA VAL A 22 50.26 -29.59 -16.11
C VAL A 22 49.75 -28.52 -15.14
N MET A 23 50.62 -27.86 -14.38
CA MET A 23 50.23 -26.77 -13.48
C MET A 23 49.89 -25.45 -14.20
N ALA A 24 50.30 -25.28 -15.46
CA ALA A 24 49.95 -24.09 -16.25
C ALA A 24 48.54 -24.15 -16.86
N CYS A 25 47.91 -25.33 -16.90
CA CYS A 25 46.55 -25.50 -17.43
C CYS A 25 45.48 -25.77 -16.36
N THR A 26 45.85 -25.82 -15.07
CA THR A 26 44.89 -25.84 -13.94
C THR A 26 44.91 -24.57 -13.09
N ALA A 27 45.70 -23.57 -13.49
CA ALA A 27 45.33 -22.18 -13.30
C ALA A 27 44.11 -21.91 -14.19
N ASN A 28 42.99 -22.54 -13.85
CA ASN A 28 41.68 -21.98 -14.11
C ASN A 28 41.70 -20.70 -13.28
N ASP A 29 42.20 -19.67 -13.94
CA ASP A 29 42.25 -18.29 -13.56
C ASP A 29 40.80 -17.93 -13.24
N THR A 30 40.40 -18.29 -12.03
CA THR A 30 39.32 -17.65 -11.32
C THR A 30 39.84 -16.26 -11.05
N TRP A 31 39.89 -15.46 -12.11
CA TRP A 31 39.57 -14.06 -12.04
C TRP A 31 38.17 -14.05 -11.45
N ILE A 32 38.12 -14.14 -10.12
CA ILE A 32 36.99 -13.77 -9.32
C ILE A 32 36.93 -12.24 -9.46
N ILE A 33 36.58 -11.77 -10.66
CA ILE A 33 35.52 -10.79 -10.72
C ILE A 33 34.39 -11.55 -10.06
N HIS A 34 34.22 -11.33 -8.76
CA HIS A 34 32.91 -11.47 -8.17
C HIS A 34 32.06 -10.64 -9.12
N LEU A 35 31.34 -11.30 -10.03
CA LEU A 35 30.12 -10.77 -10.58
C LEU A 35 29.29 -10.56 -9.30
N THR A 36 29.51 -9.43 -8.65
CA THR A 36 28.64 -8.88 -7.65
C THR A 36 27.31 -8.99 -8.33
N LEU A 37 26.49 -9.93 -7.82
CA LEU A 37 25.16 -10.23 -8.30
C LEU A 37 24.62 -8.91 -8.81
N THR A 38 24.42 -8.80 -10.13
CA THR A 38 23.94 -7.57 -10.75
C THR A 38 22.81 -7.13 -9.84
N PRO A 39 22.95 -6.00 -9.10
CA PRO A 39 22.03 -5.70 -8.02
C PRO A 39 20.67 -5.84 -8.64
N THR A 40 19.86 -6.78 -8.11
CA THR A 40 18.53 -7.08 -8.64
C THR A 40 17.92 -5.74 -8.92
N PRO A 41 17.55 -5.41 -10.19
CA PRO A 41 17.21 -4.05 -10.56
C PRO A 41 16.29 -3.55 -9.47
N THR A 42 16.78 -2.59 -8.69
CA THR A 42 15.97 -2.00 -7.65
C THR A 42 14.82 -1.45 -8.44
N ILE A 43 13.64 -2.04 -8.26
CA ILE A 43 12.43 -1.58 -8.93
C ILE A 43 12.34 -0.14 -8.47
N THR A 44 12.82 0.79 -9.30
CA THR A 44 12.64 2.21 -9.05
C THR A 44 11.14 2.32 -8.99
N PRO A 45 10.53 2.56 -7.82
CA PRO A 45 9.09 2.61 -7.74
C PRO A 45 8.70 3.66 -8.77
N THR A 46 7.95 3.24 -9.79
CA THR A 46 7.39 4.17 -10.75
C THR A 46 6.74 5.24 -9.88
N PRO A 47 7.21 6.50 -9.92
CA PRO A 47 6.63 7.52 -9.09
C PRO A 47 5.14 7.44 -9.34
N LEU A 48 4.35 7.38 -8.28
CA LEU A 48 2.91 7.43 -8.40
C LEU A 48 2.58 8.83 -8.91
N VAL A 49 2.60 8.98 -10.23
CA VAL A 49 2.32 10.23 -10.91
C VAL A 49 0.83 10.25 -11.12
N GLY A 50 0.12 11.02 -10.32
CA GLY A 50 -1.29 11.29 -10.55
C GLY A 50 -1.88 12.19 -9.48
N ASP A 51 -2.79 13.06 -9.91
CA ASP A 51 -3.74 13.79 -9.07
C ASP A 51 -4.69 12.85 -8.28
N SER A 52 -4.49 11.54 -8.39
CA SER A 52 -5.25 10.48 -7.73
C SER A 52 -4.78 10.15 -6.31
N ILE A 53 -3.58 10.59 -5.90
CA ILE A 53 -3.13 10.42 -4.50
C ILE A 53 -3.69 11.55 -3.66
N ARG A 54 -4.62 11.21 -2.76
CA ARG A 54 -5.26 12.19 -1.89
C ARG A 54 -4.37 12.63 -0.73
N PHE A 55 -3.66 11.70 -0.10
CA PHE A 55 -2.89 11.97 1.12
C PHE A 55 -1.38 11.88 0.88
N LYS A 56 -0.62 12.76 1.52
CA LYS A 56 0.83 12.85 1.38
C LYS A 56 1.55 12.23 2.57
N LEU A 57 2.83 11.93 2.36
CA LEU A 57 3.71 11.48 3.44
C LEU A 57 3.72 12.50 4.58
N GLY A 58 3.55 12.02 5.82
CA GLY A 58 3.48 12.86 7.01
C GLY A 58 2.09 13.37 7.36
N ASP A 59 1.09 13.20 6.49
CA ASP A 59 -0.30 13.57 6.81
C ASP A 59 -0.80 12.77 8.01
N LYS A 60 -1.60 13.42 8.85
CA LYS A 60 -2.23 12.83 10.03
C LYS A 60 -3.70 12.56 9.73
N LEU A 61 -4.09 11.30 9.79
CA LEU A 61 -5.43 10.84 9.44
C LEU A 61 -6.01 9.99 10.57
N ILE A 62 -7.28 9.62 10.42
CA ILE A 62 -7.98 8.71 11.32
C ILE A 62 -8.40 7.44 10.57
N ILE A 63 -8.23 6.29 11.23
CA ILE A 63 -8.80 5.02 10.78
C ILE A 63 -10.33 5.04 10.95
N ILE A 64 -11.07 4.81 9.87
CA ILE A 64 -12.53 4.81 9.88
C ILE A 64 -13.08 3.49 10.45
N GLY A 65 -12.57 2.35 9.95
CA GLY A 65 -13.07 1.02 10.25
C GLY A 65 -14.43 0.69 9.63
N ASN A 66 -14.74 -0.61 9.53
CA ASN A 66 -16.01 -1.08 8.94
C ASN A 66 -17.22 -0.85 9.86
N SER A 67 -16.95 -0.58 11.13
CA SER A 67 -17.93 -0.14 12.13
C SER A 67 -17.19 0.58 13.25
N ALA A 68 -17.92 1.20 14.19
CA ALA A 68 -17.34 1.88 15.35
C ALA A 68 -16.45 0.98 16.23
N PHE A 69 -16.54 -0.36 16.10
CA PHE A 69 -15.81 -1.32 16.94
C PHE A 69 -15.03 -2.37 16.15
N ALA A 70 -15.15 -2.41 14.81
CA ALA A 70 -14.48 -3.41 13.99
C ALA A 70 -13.06 -2.94 13.64
N PRO A 71 -12.00 -3.64 14.13
CA PRO A 71 -10.64 -3.28 13.78
C PRO A 71 -10.38 -3.43 12.29
N VAL A 72 -9.52 -2.56 11.77
CA VAL A 72 -8.93 -2.67 10.44
C VAL A 72 -7.67 -3.52 10.55
N GLY A 73 -7.60 -4.59 9.76
CA GLY A 73 -6.38 -5.37 9.63
C GLY A 73 -5.36 -4.64 8.75
N LEU A 74 -4.11 -4.56 9.22
CA LEU A 74 -2.99 -4.05 8.47
C LEU A 74 -2.35 -5.16 7.66
N ASN A 75 -2.20 -4.92 6.36
CA ASN A 75 -1.50 -5.86 5.48
C ASN A 75 0.02 -5.65 5.54
N THR A 76 0.80 -6.71 5.31
CA THR A 76 2.26 -6.61 5.27
C THR A 76 2.75 -5.95 3.98
N THR A 77 1.97 -6.06 2.91
CA THR A 77 2.22 -5.48 1.59
C THR A 77 1.05 -4.63 1.13
N ALA A 78 1.28 -3.68 0.22
CA ALA A 78 0.21 -2.90 -0.40
C ALA A 78 -0.70 -3.80 -1.25
N GLY A 79 -1.97 -3.89 -0.88
CA GLY A 79 -2.94 -4.78 -1.52
C GLY A 79 -4.05 -5.22 -0.55
N PRO A 80 -5.06 -5.96 -1.05
CA PRO A 80 -6.22 -6.39 -0.27
C PRO A 80 -5.82 -7.12 0.99
N PHE A 81 -6.56 -6.87 2.07
CA PHE A 81 -6.28 -7.50 3.35
C PHE A 81 -6.32 -9.04 3.24
N ARG A 82 -5.24 -9.69 3.68
CA ARG A 82 -5.15 -11.14 3.81
C ARG A 82 -4.94 -11.46 5.28
N ALA A 83 -5.86 -12.23 5.85
CA ALA A 83 -5.78 -12.61 7.26
C ALA A 83 -4.48 -13.41 7.51
N ALA A 84 -3.51 -12.78 8.16
CA ALA A 84 -2.30 -13.43 8.65
C ALA A 84 -2.49 -13.82 10.13
N SER A 85 -1.84 -14.89 10.56
CA SER A 85 -1.88 -15.38 11.96
C SER A 85 -1.38 -14.37 13.00
N SER A 86 -0.71 -13.29 12.57
CA SER A 86 -0.22 -12.19 13.40
C SER A 86 -0.63 -10.81 12.88
N ALA A 87 -1.72 -10.73 12.11
CA ALA A 87 -2.18 -9.48 11.49
C ALA A 87 -2.28 -8.36 12.54
N THR A 88 -1.52 -7.29 12.32
CA THR A 88 -1.63 -6.09 13.14
C THR A 88 -3.00 -5.46 12.88
N GLN A 89 -3.63 -4.93 13.91
CA GLN A 89 -4.93 -4.31 13.80
C GLN A 89 -4.89 -2.86 14.28
N CYS A 90 -5.60 -1.99 13.58
CA CYS A 90 -5.91 -0.64 14.02
C CYS A 90 -7.36 -0.59 14.49
N LEU A 91 -7.60 -0.03 15.67
CA LEU A 91 -8.96 0.25 16.09
C LEU A 91 -9.53 1.44 15.29
N PRO A 92 -10.83 1.46 15.00
CA PRO A 92 -11.50 2.65 14.52
C PRO A 92 -11.18 3.87 15.39
N LYS A 93 -11.16 5.06 14.78
CA LYS A 93 -10.88 6.34 15.43
C LYS A 93 -9.44 6.51 15.95
N THR A 94 -8.53 5.62 15.54
CA THR A 94 -7.10 5.75 15.83
C THR A 94 -6.45 6.76 14.91
N ASN A 95 -5.70 7.71 15.47
CA ASN A 95 -4.85 8.63 14.72
C ASN A 95 -3.65 7.89 14.14
N VAL A 96 -3.38 8.10 12.86
CA VAL A 96 -2.25 7.51 12.15
C VAL A 96 -1.52 8.57 11.34
N THR A 97 -0.26 8.30 11.02
CA THR A 97 0.54 9.10 10.09
C THR A 97 0.85 8.29 8.85
N ILE A 98 0.73 8.92 7.68
CA ILE A 98 1.11 8.31 6.41
C ILE A 98 2.64 8.19 6.34
N LEU A 99 3.12 6.96 6.19
CA LEU A 99 4.53 6.62 6.11
C LEU A 99 4.99 6.34 4.69
N ASP A 100 4.10 5.80 3.87
CA ASP A 100 4.36 5.47 2.46
C ASP A 100 3.03 5.36 1.68
N VAL A 101 3.11 5.40 0.35
CA VAL A 101 1.96 5.30 -0.58
C VAL A 101 2.31 4.33 -1.69
N SER A 102 1.37 3.45 -2.04
CA SER A 102 1.57 2.45 -3.09
C SER A 102 0.24 2.05 -3.73
N MET A 103 0.30 1.55 -4.96
CA MET A 103 -0.83 0.82 -5.56
C MET A 103 -0.77 -0.65 -5.12
N ASN A 104 -1.76 -1.44 -5.49
CA ASN A 104 -1.69 -2.88 -5.29
C ASN A 104 -0.47 -3.48 -6.02
N ILE A 105 0.45 -4.12 -5.29
CA ILE A 105 1.67 -4.70 -5.87
C ILE A 105 1.45 -6.14 -6.37
N THR A 106 0.29 -6.73 -6.10
CA THR A 106 -0.05 -8.12 -6.45
C THR A 106 -1.03 -8.23 -7.61
N ASP A 107 -1.81 -7.18 -7.86
CA ASP A 107 -2.79 -7.11 -8.93
C ASP A 107 -2.77 -5.71 -9.56
N SER A 108 -2.22 -5.60 -10.77
CA SER A 108 -2.12 -4.32 -11.48
C SER A 108 -3.45 -3.78 -12.00
N SER A 109 -4.52 -4.57 -11.95
CA SER A 109 -5.87 -4.12 -12.31
C SER A 109 -6.61 -3.44 -11.13
N ASP A 110 -6.15 -3.66 -9.91
CA ASP A 110 -6.66 -2.97 -8.72
C ASP A 110 -6.09 -1.55 -8.65
N THR A 111 -6.94 -0.58 -8.93
CA THR A 111 -6.61 0.84 -8.91
C THR A 111 -6.70 1.47 -7.51
N THR A 112 -6.94 0.67 -6.46
CA THR A 112 -6.98 1.16 -5.09
C THR A 112 -5.61 1.67 -4.66
N VAL A 113 -5.58 2.89 -4.11
CA VAL A 113 -4.40 3.43 -3.44
C VAL A 113 -4.32 2.86 -2.03
N TYR A 114 -3.14 2.38 -1.65
CA TYR A 114 -2.84 1.86 -0.33
C TYR A 114 -1.83 2.76 0.36
N TYR A 115 -2.04 2.94 1.66
CA TYR A 115 -1.23 3.79 2.50
C TYR A 115 -0.58 2.97 3.61
N GLN A 116 0.72 3.12 3.79
CA GLN A 116 1.40 2.54 4.92
C GLN A 116 1.19 3.44 6.14
N VAL A 117 0.69 2.86 7.22
CA VAL A 117 0.41 3.54 8.48
C VAL A 117 1.08 2.80 9.63
N SER A 118 1.24 3.47 10.78
CA SER A 118 1.66 2.86 12.03
C SER A 118 0.53 2.90 13.04
N CYS A 119 0.12 1.74 13.54
CA CYS A 119 -0.82 1.59 14.63
C CYS A 119 -0.18 0.80 15.76
N ASN A 120 -0.20 1.35 16.98
CA ASN A 120 0.36 0.70 18.17
C ASN A 120 1.82 0.23 17.98
N GLY A 121 2.64 1.03 17.28
CA GLY A 121 4.05 0.76 17.02
C GLY A 121 4.32 -0.27 15.92
N LYS A 122 3.29 -0.82 15.28
CA LYS A 122 3.40 -1.76 14.16
C LYS A 122 2.95 -1.10 12.87
N LYS A 123 3.72 -1.32 11.81
CA LYS A 123 3.46 -0.76 10.48
C LYS A 123 2.70 -1.75 9.61
N GLY A 124 1.88 -1.23 8.71
CA GLY A 124 1.30 -2.01 7.62
C GLY A 124 0.41 -1.16 6.74
N TRP A 125 -0.17 -1.80 5.73
CA TRP A 125 -0.90 -1.14 4.65
C TRP A 125 -2.40 -1.21 4.85
N VAL A 126 -3.08 -0.09 4.59
CA VAL A 126 -4.53 0.04 4.55
C VAL A 126 -4.96 0.66 3.22
N PRO A 127 -6.13 0.30 2.69
CA PRO A 127 -6.68 0.97 1.52
C PRO A 127 -7.16 2.39 1.86
N GLU A 128 -7.18 3.27 0.86
CA GLU A 128 -7.59 4.68 1.00
C GLU A 128 -8.95 4.85 1.69
N TYR A 129 -9.93 4.01 1.36
CA TYR A 129 -11.28 4.11 1.89
C TYR A 129 -11.38 3.76 3.39
N GLN A 130 -10.31 3.32 4.05
CA GLN A 130 -10.29 3.05 5.49
C GLN A 130 -9.65 4.16 6.33
N ILE A 131 -9.27 5.27 5.69
CA ILE A 131 -8.67 6.44 6.33
C ILE A 131 -9.36 7.73 5.89
N THR A 132 -9.36 8.73 6.77
CA THR A 132 -9.89 10.06 6.45
C THR A 132 -9.24 11.16 7.28
N ASP A 133 -9.20 12.36 6.71
CA ASP A 133 -8.94 13.63 7.37
C ASP A 133 -10.23 14.34 7.84
N ARG A 134 -11.40 13.86 7.38
CA ARG A 134 -12.72 14.45 7.65
C ARG A 134 -13.39 13.72 8.81
N VAL A 135 -13.14 14.21 10.01
CA VAL A 135 -13.54 13.56 11.26
C VAL A 135 -14.82 14.18 11.81
N LYS A 136 -15.36 13.62 12.90
CA LYS A 136 -16.49 14.25 13.60
C LYS A 136 -16.18 15.71 13.95
N GLY A 137 -17.11 16.61 13.64
CA GLY A 137 -16.98 18.04 13.83
C GLY A 137 -16.39 18.79 12.63
N THR A 138 -15.88 18.09 11.61
CA THR A 138 -15.46 18.73 10.36
C THR A 138 -16.67 19.35 9.65
N THR A 139 -16.54 20.59 9.20
CA THR A 139 -17.52 21.26 8.34
C THR A 139 -17.26 20.91 6.88
N LEU A 140 -18.30 20.45 6.20
CA LEU A 140 -18.29 20.08 4.78
C LEU A 140 -19.34 20.91 4.03
N VAL A 141 -19.19 21.01 2.72
CA VAL A 141 -20.15 21.59 1.80
C VAL A 141 -20.67 20.50 0.89
N ILE A 142 -22.00 20.40 0.75
CA ILE A 142 -22.61 19.48 -0.23
C ILE A 142 -22.29 19.94 -1.64
N LYS A 143 -21.81 19.02 -2.46
CA LYS A 143 -21.44 19.27 -3.85
C LYS A 143 -21.66 18.00 -4.67
N SER A 144 -22.85 17.87 -5.28
CA SER A 144 -23.14 16.79 -6.21
C SER A 144 -22.59 17.12 -7.61
N GLU A 145 -22.31 16.08 -8.40
CA GLU A 145 -21.83 16.24 -9.77
C GLU A 145 -22.85 16.93 -10.69
N ASP A 146 -24.14 16.71 -10.43
CA ASP A 146 -25.26 17.23 -11.22
C ASP A 146 -25.82 18.57 -10.69
N GLY A 147 -25.29 19.10 -9.58
CA GLY A 147 -25.77 20.32 -8.94
C GLY A 147 -27.16 20.21 -8.28
N SER A 148 -27.75 19.02 -8.23
CA SER A 148 -29.12 18.81 -7.71
C SER A 148 -29.18 18.53 -6.20
N GLY A 149 -28.03 18.48 -5.52
CA GLY A 149 -27.92 18.06 -4.13
C GLY A 149 -27.51 16.60 -3.98
N ALA A 150 -27.07 16.25 -2.77
CA ALA A 150 -26.64 14.91 -2.42
C ALA A 150 -27.79 14.07 -1.83
N ALA A 151 -27.87 12.80 -2.24
CA ALA A 151 -28.74 11.83 -1.60
C ALA A 151 -28.24 11.52 -0.18
N LEU A 152 -29.16 11.47 0.77
CA LEU A 152 -28.89 10.98 2.12
C LEU A 152 -29.43 9.57 2.26
N TYR A 153 -28.64 8.67 2.85
CA TYR A 153 -29.02 7.28 3.06
C TYR A 153 -29.34 7.02 4.53
N GLN A 154 -30.31 6.16 4.82
CA GLN A 154 -30.62 5.76 6.20
C GLN A 154 -29.48 4.94 6.84
N GLN A 155 -28.68 4.28 6.02
CA GLN A 155 -27.52 3.48 6.40
C GLN A 155 -26.34 3.85 5.49
N ASN A 156 -25.12 3.58 5.94
CA ASN A 156 -23.87 3.71 5.17
C ASN A 156 -23.75 2.62 4.08
N ASP A 157 -24.69 2.62 3.14
CA ASP A 157 -24.82 1.62 2.07
C ASP A 157 -25.47 2.28 0.86
N SER A 158 -24.71 2.51 -0.21
CA SER A 158 -25.24 3.05 -1.48
C SER A 158 -25.72 1.98 -2.45
N ILE A 159 -25.34 0.71 -2.22
CA ILE A 159 -25.66 -0.40 -3.11
C ILE A 159 -27.09 -0.90 -2.86
N LYS A 160 -27.43 -1.09 -1.58
CA LYS A 160 -28.75 -1.59 -1.15
C LYS A 160 -29.52 -0.59 -0.29
N GLY A 161 -28.87 0.46 0.19
CA GLY A 161 -29.54 1.47 1.01
C GLY A 161 -30.52 2.29 0.17
N LYS A 162 -31.73 2.45 0.71
CA LYS A 162 -32.71 3.35 0.13
C LYS A 162 -32.33 4.80 0.45
N PRO A 163 -32.22 5.70 -0.54
CA PRO A 163 -32.07 7.12 -0.27
C PRO A 163 -33.32 7.66 0.42
N LEU A 164 -33.14 8.66 1.27
CA LEU A 164 -34.23 9.46 1.82
C LEU A 164 -34.93 10.21 0.69
N ASP A 165 -36.23 10.48 0.88
CA ASP A 165 -37.08 11.07 -0.17
C ASP A 165 -36.63 12.48 -0.59
N ASN A 166 -35.87 13.17 0.26
CA ASN A 166 -35.34 14.51 0.01
C ASN A 166 -33.80 14.48 -0.04
N LYS A 167 -33.24 15.21 -1.00
CA LYS A 167 -31.80 15.46 -1.11
C LYS A 167 -31.38 16.60 -0.19
N CYS A 168 -30.13 16.57 0.25
CA CYS A 168 -29.50 17.74 0.85
C CYS A 168 -29.04 18.69 -0.28
N PRO A 169 -29.49 19.96 -0.32
CA PRO A 169 -29.18 20.85 -1.43
C PRO A 169 -27.68 21.13 -1.58
N ASP A 170 -27.22 21.32 -2.81
CA ASP A 170 -25.86 21.75 -3.11
C ASP A 170 -25.55 23.12 -2.49
N GLY A 171 -24.31 23.31 -2.04
CA GLY A 171 -23.87 24.50 -1.32
C GLY A 171 -24.23 24.51 0.16
N THR A 172 -25.03 23.56 0.65
CA THR A 172 -25.37 23.47 2.07
C THR A 172 -24.13 23.14 2.90
N GLN A 173 -23.85 23.93 3.94
CA GLN A 173 -22.83 23.60 4.93
C GLN A 173 -23.39 22.65 5.98
N VAL A 174 -22.67 21.56 6.22
CA VAL A 174 -23.05 20.50 7.15
C VAL A 174 -21.87 20.15 8.05
N THR A 175 -22.16 19.66 9.25
CA THR A 175 -21.12 19.16 10.16
C THR A 175 -21.16 17.64 10.20
N VAL A 176 -19.98 17.01 10.15
CA VAL A 176 -19.84 15.55 10.27
C VAL A 176 -20.18 15.11 11.69
N ASP A 177 -21.20 14.27 11.85
CA ASP A 177 -21.58 13.65 13.11
C ASP A 177 -20.77 12.37 13.39
N ASP A 178 -20.50 11.58 12.34
CA ASP A 178 -19.72 10.35 12.38
C ASP A 178 -19.21 10.01 10.95
N VAL A 179 -18.21 9.15 10.86
CA VAL A 179 -17.64 8.66 9.58
C VAL A 179 -17.52 7.16 9.61
N GLN A 180 -17.95 6.49 8.53
CA GLN A 180 -17.95 5.03 8.40
C GLN A 180 -17.67 4.63 6.95
N THR A 181 -17.08 3.45 6.73
CA THR A 181 -17.00 2.87 5.39
C THR A 181 -18.32 2.20 5.01
N GLY A 182 -18.48 1.82 3.75
CA GLY A 182 -19.62 1.02 3.28
C GLY A 182 -19.83 -0.25 4.11
N LYS A 183 -21.09 -0.53 4.46
CA LYS A 183 -21.45 -1.69 5.28
C LYS A 183 -21.46 -3.01 4.51
N GLN A 184 -21.63 -2.95 3.18
CA GLN A 184 -21.72 -4.13 2.33
C GLN A 184 -20.35 -4.54 1.79
N THR A 185 -20.17 -5.84 1.59
CA THR A 185 -19.03 -6.36 0.85
C THR A 185 -18.99 -5.75 -0.56
N GLY A 186 -17.87 -5.14 -0.92
CA GLY A 186 -17.68 -4.48 -2.21
C GLY A 186 -18.06 -2.99 -2.22
N ASP A 187 -18.68 -2.47 -1.15
CA ASP A 187 -18.87 -1.03 -0.99
C ASP A 187 -17.63 -0.42 -0.34
N THR A 188 -16.77 0.19 -1.17
CA THR A 188 -15.57 0.91 -0.75
C THR A 188 -15.84 2.41 -0.52
N GLY A 189 -17.12 2.83 -0.48
CA GLY A 189 -17.48 4.21 -0.21
C GLY A 189 -17.15 4.62 1.23
N VAL A 190 -16.70 5.86 1.38
CA VAL A 190 -16.65 6.56 2.68
C VAL A 190 -17.94 7.35 2.84
N TYR A 191 -18.58 7.21 3.99
CA TYR A 191 -19.86 7.83 4.30
C TYR A 191 -19.73 8.72 5.53
N PHE A 192 -20.26 9.93 5.43
CA PHE A 192 -20.37 10.87 6.54
C PHE A 192 -21.81 10.90 7.02
N GLN A 193 -22.02 10.59 8.30
CA GLN A 193 -23.30 10.89 8.92
C GLN A 193 -23.37 12.41 9.12
N ILE A 194 -24.42 13.03 8.61
CA ILE A 194 -24.66 14.46 8.69
C ILE A 194 -26.12 14.73 9.02
N THR A 195 -26.37 15.95 9.48
CA THR A 195 -27.72 16.51 9.59
C THR A 195 -27.83 17.67 8.60
N CYS A 196 -28.76 17.57 7.67
CA CYS A 196 -29.09 18.59 6.67
C CYS A 196 -30.53 19.04 6.88
N ASP A 197 -30.70 20.28 7.35
CA ASP A 197 -31.97 20.80 7.87
C ASP A 197 -32.58 19.87 8.94
N LYS A 198 -33.64 19.14 8.59
CA LYS A 198 -34.36 18.18 9.46
C LYS A 198 -34.04 16.73 9.13
N LEU A 199 -33.20 16.48 8.12
CA LEU A 199 -32.85 15.16 7.64
C LEU A 199 -31.51 14.73 8.24
N LYS A 200 -31.50 13.58 8.91
CA LYS A 200 -30.28 12.94 9.37
C LYS A 200 -30.04 11.68 8.56
N GLY A 201 -28.85 11.55 8.00
CA GLY A 201 -28.49 10.41 7.16
C GLY A 201 -27.01 10.39 6.82
N TYR A 202 -26.64 9.44 5.97
CA TYR A 202 -25.29 9.25 5.47
C TYR A 202 -25.17 9.86 4.07
N VAL A 203 -24.17 10.69 3.84
CA VAL A 203 -23.78 11.19 2.52
C VAL A 203 -22.47 10.55 2.09
N MET A 204 -22.31 10.26 0.80
CA MET A 204 -21.05 9.73 0.27
C MET A 204 -20.00 10.81 0.18
N GLU A 205 -18.73 10.43 0.36
CA GLU A 205 -17.61 11.35 0.30
C GLU A 205 -17.46 12.08 -1.02
N LYS A 206 -17.81 11.42 -2.13
CA LYS A 206 -17.79 12.02 -3.47
C LYS A 206 -18.75 13.20 -3.63
N ASP A 207 -19.79 13.29 -2.80
CA ASP A 207 -20.85 14.29 -2.88
C ASP A 207 -20.62 15.46 -1.89
N VAL A 208 -19.41 15.57 -1.33
CA VAL A 208 -19.03 16.61 -0.37
C VAL A 208 -17.61 17.13 -0.61
N ALA A 209 -17.45 18.44 -0.38
CA ALA A 209 -16.16 19.12 -0.40
C ALA A 209 -15.84 19.72 0.98
N SER A 210 -14.56 20.01 1.22
CA SER A 210 -14.16 20.79 2.41
C SER A 210 -14.75 22.21 2.32
N ALA A 211 -15.28 22.72 3.44
CA ALA A 211 -15.62 24.14 3.53
C ALA A 211 -14.32 24.95 3.60
N ASN A 212 -14.10 25.84 2.62
CA ASN A 212 -12.97 26.78 2.63
C ASN A 212 -13.16 27.86 3.69
#